data_AF-A0A561SH31-F1
#
_entry.id   AF-A0A561SH31-F1
#
_cell.length_a   1.000
_cell.length_b   1.000
_cell.length_c   1.000
_cell.angle_alpha   90.00
_cell.angle_beta   90.00
_cell.angle_gamma   90.00
#
_symmetry.space_group_name_H-M   'P 1'
#
loop_
_entity.id
_entity.type
_entity.pdbx_description
1 polymer ?
#
loop_
_entity_poly.entity_id
_entity_poly.type
_entity_poly.pdbx_seq_one_letter_code
_entity_poly.pdbx_strand_id
1 'polypeptide(L)'
;MLARIATLIAVDAPPASYVANAGAAADSGVTADDIQAVMIGIAPVVGTPRIVAAAGNILRALGFAIMVVEAEMAEEADAGQ
;
A
#
# COMPACT_ATOMS: atom_id res chain seq x y z
N MET A 1 -12.11 5.40 3.17
CA MET A 1 -10.70 4.94 3.13
C MET A 1 -9.72 5.95 2.56
N LEU A 2 -10.06 6.70 1.50
CA LEU A 2 -9.14 7.66 0.87
C LEU A 2 -8.48 8.66 1.82
N ALA A 3 -9.24 9.23 2.77
CA ALA A 3 -8.68 10.13 3.80
C ALA A 3 -7.59 9.47 4.67
N ARG A 4 -7.75 8.18 4.98
CA ARG A 4 -6.75 7.42 5.74
C ARG A 4 -5.48 7.20 4.90
N ILE A 5 -5.62 6.82 3.62
CA ILE A 5 -4.48 6.69 2.71
C ILE A 5 -3.76 8.04 2.53
N ALA A 6 -4.50 9.13 2.33
CA ALA A 6 -3.93 10.47 2.26
C ALA A 6 -3.13 10.83 3.51
N THR A 7 -3.61 10.40 4.69
CA THR A 7 -2.90 10.61 5.97
C THR A 7 -1.62 9.79 6.03
N LEU A 8 -1.65 8.51 5.64
CA LEU A 8 -0.45 7.66 5.58
C LEU A 8 0.62 8.26 4.65
N ILE A 9 0.20 8.78 3.50
CA ILE A 9 1.08 9.49 2.57
C ILE A 9 1.65 10.76 3.24
N ALA A 10 0.81 11.59 3.85
CA ALA A 10 1.21 12.85 4.44
C ALA A 10 2.26 12.69 5.56
N VAL A 11 2.13 11.63 6.36
CA VAL A 11 3.02 11.36 7.50
C VAL A 11 4.22 10.47 7.14
N ASP A 12 4.39 10.08 5.87
CA ASP A 12 5.46 9.15 5.44
C ASP A 12 5.40 7.80 6.16
N ALA A 13 4.21 7.21 6.21
CA ALA A 13 4.03 5.97 6.91
C ALA A 13 4.98 4.88 6.36
N PRO A 14 5.52 4.00 7.22
CA PRO A 14 6.35 2.89 6.77
C PRO A 14 5.54 1.87 5.95
N PRO A 15 6.19 1.03 5.12
CA PRO A 15 5.50 0.02 4.28
C PRO A 15 4.47 -0.83 5.01
N ALA A 16 4.79 -1.29 6.23
CA ALA A 16 3.89 -2.12 7.05
C ALA A 16 2.54 -1.45 7.33
N SER A 17 2.50 -0.11 7.43
CA SER A 17 1.24 0.62 7.64
C SER A 17 0.29 0.55 6.44
N TYR A 18 0.83 0.44 5.22
CA TYR A 18 0.03 0.24 4.01
C TYR A 18 -0.51 -1.19 3.95
N VAL A 19 0.33 -2.20 4.26
CA VAL A 19 -0.10 -3.61 4.35
C VAL A 19 -1.25 -3.75 5.34
N ALA A 20 -1.10 -3.18 6.54
CA ALA A 20 -2.13 -3.24 7.59
C ALA A 20 -3.48 -2.60 7.19
N ASN A 21 -3.50 -1.74 6.15
CA ASN A 21 -4.71 -1.11 5.64
C ASN A 21 -5.15 -1.64 4.27
N ALA A 22 -4.40 -2.56 3.65
CA ALA A 22 -4.64 -3.02 2.29
C ALA A 22 -6.00 -3.73 2.14
N GLY A 23 -6.33 -4.64 3.06
CA GLY A 23 -7.64 -5.31 3.07
C GLY A 23 -8.80 -4.34 3.20
N ALA A 24 -8.76 -3.46 4.20
CA ALA A 24 -9.80 -2.44 4.39
C ALA A 24 -9.92 -1.46 3.21
N ALA A 25 -8.81 -1.15 2.53
CA ALA A 25 -8.84 -0.36 1.30
C ALA A 25 -9.54 -1.10 0.17
N ALA A 26 -9.19 -2.38 -0.06
CA ALA A 26 -9.79 -3.23 -1.08
C ALA A 26 -11.30 -3.45 -0.83
N ASP A 27 -11.69 -3.76 0.41
CA ASP A 27 -13.10 -3.95 0.81
C ASP A 27 -13.95 -2.69 0.59
N SER A 28 -13.32 -1.51 0.63
CA SER A 28 -13.98 -0.23 0.37
C SER A 28 -13.97 0.18 -1.11
N GLY A 29 -13.46 -0.66 -1.99
CA GLY A 29 -13.38 -0.42 -3.44
C GLY A 29 -12.32 0.61 -3.85
N VAL A 30 -11.32 0.89 -2.99
CA VAL A 30 -10.23 1.80 -3.35
C VAL A 30 -9.33 1.14 -4.38
N THR A 31 -9.14 1.83 -5.50
CA THR A 31 -8.31 1.38 -6.62
C THR A 31 -6.93 2.03 -6.60
N ALA A 32 -6.00 1.51 -7.40
CA ALA A 32 -4.70 2.17 -7.61
C ALA A 32 -4.85 3.57 -8.21
N ASP A 33 -5.82 3.77 -9.10
CA ASP A 33 -6.14 5.07 -9.70
C ASP A 33 -6.63 6.06 -8.65
N ASP A 34 -7.43 5.63 -7.68
CA ASP A 34 -7.84 6.48 -6.56
C ASP A 34 -6.65 6.91 -5.70
N ILE A 35 -5.72 5.99 -5.42
CA ILE A 35 -4.49 6.31 -4.67
C ILE A 35 -3.64 7.30 -5.46
N GLN A 36 -3.50 7.13 -6.77
CA GLN A 36 -2.80 8.08 -7.64
C GLN A 36 -3.49 9.45 -7.64
N ALA A 37 -4.81 9.49 -7.77
CA ALA A 37 -5.60 10.71 -7.73
C ALA A 37 -5.44 11.44 -6.39
N VAL A 38 -5.42 10.70 -5.27
CA VAL A 38 -5.12 11.26 -3.94
C VAL A 38 -3.70 11.84 -3.89
N MET A 39 -2.69 11.11 -4.37
CA MET A 39 -1.31 11.60 -4.41
C MET A 39 -1.18 12.90 -5.20
N ILE A 40 -1.79 12.98 -6.39
CA ILE A 40 -1.83 14.18 -7.23
C ILE A 40 -2.57 15.31 -6.50
N GLY A 41 -3.73 15.01 -5.91
CA GLY A 41 -4.58 16.00 -5.25
C GLY A 41 -3.93 16.64 -4.03
N ILE A 42 -3.14 15.90 -3.26
CA ILE A 42 -2.49 16.42 -2.04
C ILE A 42 -1.04 16.89 -2.28
N ALA A 43 -0.46 16.63 -3.45
CA ALA A 43 0.93 16.99 -3.78
C ALA A 43 1.28 18.47 -3.48
N PRO A 44 0.44 19.48 -3.79
CA PRO A 44 0.76 20.88 -3.51
C PRO A 44 0.84 21.23 -2.02
N VAL A 45 0.18 20.46 -1.16
CA VAL A 45 0.08 20.71 0.29
C VAL A 45 1.16 19.94 1.05
N VAL A 46 1.40 18.68 0.65
CA VAL A 46 2.31 17.76 1.33
C VAL A 46 3.74 17.87 0.79
N GLY A 47 3.90 18.21 -0.50
CA GLY A 47 5.17 18.33 -1.19
C GLY A 47 5.61 17.06 -1.92
N THR A 48 6.21 17.25 -3.10
CA THR A 48 6.69 16.18 -3.99
C THR A 48 7.61 15.14 -3.32
N PRO A 49 8.58 15.52 -2.45
CA PRO A 49 9.46 14.53 -1.81
C PRO A 49 8.68 13.47 -1.03
N ARG A 50 7.62 13.88 -0.34
CA ARG A 50 6.77 12.97 0.45
C ARG A 50 5.93 12.08 -0.44
N ILE A 51 5.40 12.60 -1.55
CA ILE A 51 4.65 11.80 -2.54
C ILE A 51 5.53 10.68 -3.10
N VAL A 52 6.77 11.00 -3.49
CA VAL A 52 7.72 10.02 -4.04
C VAL A 52 8.12 8.98 -2.99
N ALA A 53 8.38 9.40 -1.75
CA ALA A 53 8.68 8.48 -0.65
C ALA A 53 7.52 7.50 -0.37
N ALA A 54 6.29 8.02 -0.31
CA ALA A 54 5.09 7.23 -0.11
C ALA A 54 4.85 6.22 -1.24
N ALA A 55 5.04 6.62 -2.50
CA ALA A 55 4.95 5.71 -3.65
C ALA A 55 5.94 4.54 -3.51
N GLY A 56 7.18 4.81 -3.08
CA GLY A 56 8.16 3.76 -2.79
C GLY A 56 7.74 2.85 -1.63
N ASN A 57 7.15 3.40 -0.56
CA ASN A 57 6.67 2.62 0.58
C ASN A 57 5.48 1.73 0.22
N ILE A 58 4.56 2.21 -0.62
CA ILE A 58 3.44 1.42 -1.15
C ILE A 58 3.97 0.27 -2.00
N LEU A 59 4.94 0.52 -2.88
CA LEU A 59 5.52 -0.55 -3.72
C LEU A 59 6.24 -1.62 -2.89
N ARG A 60 6.99 -1.21 -1.86
CA ARG A 60 7.60 -2.16 -0.90
C ARG A 60 6.54 -2.96 -0.16
N ALA A 61 5.45 -2.33 0.27
CA ALA A 61 4.34 -3.01 0.94
C ALA A 61 3.72 -4.08 0.03
N LEU A 62 3.52 -3.76 -1.26
CA LEU A 62 3.06 -4.73 -2.25
C LEU A 62 4.06 -5.89 -2.42
N GLY A 63 5.36 -5.58 -2.51
CA GLY A 63 6.40 -6.61 -2.57
C GLY A 63 6.37 -7.55 -1.36
N PHE A 64 6.22 -7.03 -0.15
CA PHE A 64 6.07 -7.86 1.05
C PHE A 64 4.81 -8.73 1.00
N ALA A 65 3.68 -8.19 0.56
CA ALA A 65 2.44 -8.96 0.44
C ALA A 65 2.59 -10.12 -0.56
N ILE A 66 3.23 -9.87 -1.71
CA ILE A 66 3.50 -10.92 -2.71
C ILE A 66 4.39 -12.02 -2.12
N MET A 67 5.50 -11.65 -1.46
CA MET A 67 6.40 -12.64 -0.85
C MET A 67 5.71 -13.52 0.19
N VAL A 68 4.77 -12.96 0.98
CA VAL A 68 3.99 -13.74 1.94
C VAL A 68 3.10 -14.75 1.24
N VAL A 69 2.36 -14.32 0.21
CA VAL A 69 1.48 -15.21 -0.58
C VAL A 69 2.30 -16.31 -1.26
N GLU A 70 3.46 -15.98 -1.85
CA GLU A 70 4.35 -16.97 -2.46
C GLU A 70 4.86 -18.01 -1.44
N ALA A 71 5.17 -17.59 -0.22
CA ALA A 71 5.59 -18.50 0.84
C ALA A 71 4.45 -19.43 1.30
N GLU A 72 3.24 -18.90 1.51
CA GLU A 72 2.07 -19.69 1.87
C GLU A 72 1.76 -20.76 0.81
N MET A 73 1.80 -20.39 -0.48
CA MET A 73 1.59 -21.33 -1.59
C MET A 73 2.66 -22.43 -1.65
N ALA A 74 3.91 -22.10 -1.32
CA ALA A 74 5.00 -23.08 -1.31
C ALA A 74 4.84 -24.10 -0.17
N GLU A 75 4.40 -23.65 1.01
CA GLU A 75 4.11 -24.53 2.15
C GLU A 75 2.92 -25.46 1.86
N GLU A 76 1.86 -24.96 1.21
CA GLU A 76 0.72 -25.80 0.80
C GLU A 76 1.11 -26.89 -0.21
N ALA A 77 2.03 -26.58 -1.13
CA ALA A 77 2.53 -27.53 -2.11
C ALA A 77 3.37 -28.66 -1.48
N ASP A 78 4.14 -28.35 -0.43
CA ASP A 78 4.96 -29.32 0.32
C ASP A 78 4.09 -30.17 1.26
N ALA A 79 3.06 -29.59 1.89
CA ALA A 79 2.14 -30.29 2.78
C ALA A 79 1.18 -31.26 2.06
N GLY A 80 1.02 -31.14 0.74
CA GLY A 80 0.23 -32.03 -0.10
C GLY A 80 0.98 -33.26 -0.64
N GLN A 81 2.23 -33.46 -0.25
CA GLN A 81 3.11 -34.56 -0.65
C GLN A 81 3.28 -35.59 0.49
#